data_AF-A0AAW0X1M9-F1
#
_entry.id   AF-A0AAW0X1M9-F1
#
_cell.length_a   1.000
_cell.length_b   1.000
_cell.length_c   1.000
_cell.angle_alpha   90.00
_cell.angle_beta   90.00
_cell.angle_gamma   90.00
#
_symmetry.space_group_name_H-M   'P 1'
#
loop_
_entity.id
_entity.type
_entity.pdbx_description
1 polymer ?
#
loop_
_entity_poly.entity_id
_entity_poly.type
_entity_poly.pdbx_seq_one_letter_code
_entity_poly.pdbx_strand_id
1 'polypeptide(L)'
;MKQNLKQMIKHCPKKSKISRKRLTKDVPVPRPVKYESLGDGPSPIPSTGSKYVGCHVSGAGGVWNAFENARESQAKSFGLFLRNQRQWMAKPLDDGTIKKWCDASQDFPSHLILPHGSYLMNLGCPVPETLEKSRNMLLEELQRCEKLGIPHYNFHPGSSLGKITREECCKIIAESINLAHKQTKGVICVLENMSCQVMIFLLKLDSRSYWMILAKS
;
A
#
# COMPACT_ATOMS: atom_id res chain seq x y z
N MET A 1 3.54 -32.96 37.83
CA MET A 1 2.92 -32.26 36.67
C MET A 1 3.91 -32.02 35.50
N LYS A 2 4.69 -33.03 35.07
CA LYS A 2 5.53 -32.94 33.86
C LYS A 2 5.51 -34.22 32.99
N GLN A 3 4.68 -35.19 33.30
CA GLN A 3 4.58 -36.45 32.54
C GLN A 3 3.38 -36.54 31.58
N ASN A 4 2.38 -35.65 31.67
CA ASN A 4 1.17 -35.74 30.84
C ASN A 4 1.21 -34.99 29.50
N LEU A 5 2.28 -34.28 29.14
CA LEU A 5 2.34 -33.53 27.88
C LEU A 5 2.84 -34.37 26.68
N LYS A 6 3.55 -35.49 26.93
CA LYS A 6 4.10 -36.34 25.86
C LYS A 6 3.10 -37.36 25.30
N GLN A 7 1.97 -37.58 25.96
CA GLN A 7 0.98 -38.57 25.53
C GLN A 7 -0.10 -37.99 24.60
N MET A 8 -0.35 -36.68 24.63
CA MET A 8 -1.32 -36.00 23.76
C MET A 8 -0.83 -35.74 22.33
N ILE A 9 0.46 -35.96 22.03
CA ILE A 9 1.03 -35.74 20.68
C ILE A 9 0.84 -36.97 19.77
N LYS A 10 0.49 -38.15 20.31
CA LYS A 10 0.42 -39.39 19.52
C LYS A 10 -0.89 -39.64 18.74
N HIS A 11 -1.91 -38.79 18.87
CA HIS A 11 -3.21 -38.99 18.21
C HIS A 11 -3.66 -37.82 17.31
N CYS A 12 -2.75 -37.02 16.79
CA CYS A 12 -3.10 -36.09 15.72
C CYS A 12 -3.29 -36.89 14.41
N PRO A 13 -4.51 -36.94 13.81
CA PRO A 13 -4.71 -37.66 12.56
C PRO A 13 -3.78 -37.06 11.50
N LYS A 14 -2.98 -37.92 10.86
CA LYS A 14 -2.08 -37.51 9.76
C LYS A 14 -2.92 -36.74 8.75
N LYS A 15 -2.61 -35.45 8.55
CA LYS A 15 -3.24 -34.62 7.52
C LYS A 15 -3.23 -35.41 6.21
N SER A 16 -4.41 -35.80 5.73
CA SER A 16 -4.55 -36.36 4.39
C SER A 16 -3.94 -35.35 3.42
N LYS A 17 -3.12 -35.83 2.48
CA LYS A 17 -2.57 -35.01 1.42
C LYS A 17 -3.74 -34.49 0.59
N ILE A 18 -4.24 -33.30 0.92
CA ILE A 18 -5.14 -32.57 0.03
C ILE A 18 -4.30 -32.21 -1.19
N SER A 19 -4.43 -33.02 -2.25
CA SER A 19 -3.95 -32.69 -3.57
C SER A 19 -4.61 -31.35 -3.93
N ARG A 20 -3.83 -30.26 -3.94
CA ARG A 20 -4.23 -29.01 -4.60
C ARG A 20 -4.41 -29.36 -6.07
N LYS A 21 -5.64 -29.69 -6.49
CA LYS A 21 -5.98 -29.66 -7.91
C LYS A 21 -5.71 -28.23 -8.35
N ARG A 22 -4.66 -28.05 -9.15
CA ARG A 22 -4.35 -26.81 -9.86
C ARG A 22 -5.57 -26.51 -10.72
N LEU A 23 -6.43 -25.62 -10.23
CA LEU A 23 -7.55 -25.10 -11.01
C LEU A 23 -6.96 -24.42 -12.23
N THR A 24 -7.32 -24.97 -13.39
CA THR A 24 -7.22 -24.46 -14.77
C THR A 24 -6.06 -23.51 -15.08
N LYS A 25 -5.16 -23.98 -15.96
CA LYS A 25 -4.08 -23.25 -16.65
C LYS A 25 -4.31 -21.74 -16.65
N ASP A 26 -3.40 -20.99 -16.04
CA ASP A 26 -3.29 -19.55 -16.26
C ASP A 26 -3.29 -19.31 -17.77
N VAL A 27 -4.40 -18.85 -18.32
CA VAL A 27 -4.46 -18.44 -19.72
C VAL A 27 -3.66 -17.14 -19.76
N PRO A 28 -2.53 -17.08 -20.50
CA PRO A 28 -1.82 -15.83 -20.67
C PRO A 28 -2.79 -14.83 -21.29
N VAL A 29 -3.08 -13.74 -20.57
CA VAL A 29 -3.82 -12.62 -21.16
C VAL A 29 -2.93 -12.07 -22.29
N PRO A 30 -3.40 -12.08 -23.56
CA PRO A 30 -2.61 -11.58 -24.67
C PRO A 30 -2.17 -10.14 -24.39
N ARG A 31 -0.89 -9.85 -24.60
CA ARG A 31 -0.37 -8.48 -24.54
C ARG A 31 -1.05 -7.66 -25.65
N PRO A 32 -1.82 -6.60 -25.33
CA PRO A 32 -2.24 -5.65 -26.36
C PRO A 32 -0.97 -5.06 -26.98
N VAL A 33 -0.85 -5.14 -28.31
CA VAL A 33 0.33 -4.61 -29.02
C VAL A 33 0.43 -3.08 -28.87
N LYS A 34 -0.71 -2.44 -28.59
CA LYS A 34 -0.84 -1.04 -28.20
C LYS A 34 -1.83 -0.94 -27.06
N TYR A 35 -1.50 -0.11 -26.08
CA TYR A 35 -2.51 0.47 -25.19
C TYR A 35 -2.99 1.75 -25.88
N GLU A 36 -4.30 1.95 -25.97
CA GLU A 36 -4.80 3.29 -26.32
C GLU A 36 -4.29 4.27 -25.26
N SER A 37 -3.59 5.31 -25.71
CA SER A 37 -3.14 6.38 -24.84
C SER A 37 -4.39 7.02 -24.21
N LEU A 38 -4.45 7.07 -22.88
CA LEU A 38 -5.53 7.74 -22.14
C LEU A 38 -5.28 9.26 -22.03
N GLY A 39 -4.34 9.80 -22.81
CA GLY A 39 -3.88 11.19 -22.78
C GLY A 39 -2.37 11.27 -22.58
N ASP A 40 -1.80 12.48 -22.69
CA ASP A 40 -0.35 12.71 -22.64
C ASP A 40 0.30 12.42 -21.26
N GLY A 41 -0.52 12.13 -20.24
CA GLY A 41 -0.10 12.10 -18.85
C GLY A 41 0.36 13.48 -18.36
N PRO A 42 0.72 13.63 -17.07
CA PRO A 42 1.34 14.85 -16.59
C PRO A 42 2.70 15.00 -17.27
N SER A 43 3.07 16.25 -17.58
CA SER A 43 4.40 16.55 -18.11
C SER A 43 5.48 15.90 -17.23
N PRO A 44 6.54 15.32 -17.83
CA PRO A 44 7.66 14.77 -17.05
C PRO A 44 8.16 15.81 -16.05
N ILE A 45 8.26 15.42 -14.78
CA ILE A 45 8.81 16.30 -13.76
C ILE A 45 10.28 16.55 -14.15
N PRO A 46 10.71 17.82 -14.29
CA PRO A 46 12.10 18.13 -14.62
C PRO A 46 13.04 17.45 -13.62
N SER A 47 14.04 16.74 -14.13
CA SER A 47 15.09 16.16 -13.29
C SER A 47 15.75 17.27 -12.50
N THR A 48 15.70 17.21 -11.18
CA THR A 48 16.35 18.16 -10.28
C THR A 48 17.86 17.92 -10.16
N GLY A 49 18.40 16.92 -10.88
CA GLY A 49 19.82 16.54 -10.84
C GLY A 49 20.26 15.80 -9.57
N SER A 50 19.41 15.71 -8.54
CA SER A 50 19.73 15.07 -7.27
C SER A 50 18.96 13.76 -7.08
N LYS A 51 19.68 12.70 -6.70
CA LYS A 51 19.07 11.42 -6.31
C LYS A 51 18.85 11.39 -4.80
N TYR A 52 17.62 11.08 -4.39
CA TYR A 52 17.28 10.80 -3.00
C TYR A 52 17.31 9.30 -2.77
N VAL A 53 18.12 8.88 -1.81
CA VAL A 53 18.36 7.46 -1.51
C VAL A 53 18.23 7.29 -0.01
N GLY A 54 17.57 6.21 0.38
CA GLY A 54 17.57 5.74 1.75
C GLY A 54 16.84 4.41 1.87
N CYS A 55 16.19 4.17 2.99
CA CYS A 55 15.64 2.87 3.34
C CYS A 55 14.25 2.97 3.98
N HIS A 56 13.61 1.82 4.15
CA HIS A 56 12.42 1.74 4.96
C HIS A 56 12.83 1.62 6.43
N VAL A 57 12.46 2.59 7.26
CA VAL A 57 12.85 2.69 8.68
C VAL A 57 11.67 2.39 9.61
N SER A 58 11.99 2.09 10.87
CA SER A 58 10.98 1.81 11.89
C SER A 58 10.43 3.10 12.49
N GLY A 59 9.11 3.15 12.72
CA GLY A 59 8.43 4.16 13.55
C GLY A 59 7.99 3.60 14.91
N ALA A 60 8.60 2.51 15.38
CA ALA A 60 8.23 1.88 16.64
C ALA A 60 8.44 2.84 17.83
N GLY A 61 7.51 2.83 18.77
CA GLY A 61 7.48 3.79 19.90
C GLY A 61 6.95 5.18 19.56
N GLY A 62 6.69 5.46 18.27
CA GLY A 62 6.14 6.71 17.77
C GLY A 62 6.62 7.01 16.35
N VAL A 63 5.74 7.48 15.47
CA VAL A 63 6.07 7.71 14.05
C VAL A 63 7.22 8.71 13.86
N TRP A 64 7.41 9.65 14.80
CA TRP A 64 8.52 10.60 14.80
C TRP A 64 9.90 9.95 15.00
N ASN A 65 9.97 8.74 15.57
CA ASN A 65 11.25 8.01 15.72
C ASN A 65 11.83 7.59 14.36
N ALA A 66 11.03 7.58 13.29
CA ALA A 66 11.49 7.30 11.94
C ALA A 66 12.58 8.29 11.47
N PHE A 67 12.51 9.55 11.90
CA PHE A 67 13.50 10.57 11.52
C PHE A 67 14.89 10.27 12.08
N GLU A 68 14.97 9.84 13.34
CA GLU A 68 16.25 9.46 13.95
C GLU A 68 16.83 8.21 13.27
N ASN A 69 16.00 7.19 13.08
CA ASN A 69 16.42 5.97 12.40
C ASN A 69 16.89 6.25 10.95
N ALA A 70 16.28 7.22 10.27
CA ALA A 70 16.72 7.66 8.95
C ALA A 70 18.08 8.38 8.99
N ARG A 71 18.32 9.23 10.00
CA ARG A 71 19.62 9.89 10.23
C ARG A 71 20.72 8.89 10.52
N GLU A 72 20.48 7.93 11.41
CA GLU A 72 21.43 6.85 11.72
C GLU A 72 21.80 6.02 10.49
N SER A 73 20.84 5.85 9.56
CA SER A 73 21.05 5.16 8.28
C SER A 73 21.68 6.05 7.19
N GLN A 74 22.01 7.30 7.50
CA GLN A 74 22.51 8.31 6.55
C GLN A 74 21.59 8.49 5.32
N ALA A 75 20.29 8.29 5.51
CA ALA A 75 19.29 8.36 4.46
C ALA A 75 18.99 9.82 4.07
N LYS A 76 18.78 10.06 2.77
CA LYS A 76 18.30 11.34 2.22
C LYS A 76 16.78 11.36 1.97
N SER A 77 16.15 10.20 2.08
CA SER A 77 14.71 9.95 1.95
C SER A 77 14.39 8.62 2.62
N PHE A 78 13.18 8.41 3.11
CA PHE A 78 12.86 7.13 3.75
C PHE A 78 11.41 6.72 3.57
N GLY A 79 11.17 5.42 3.70
CA GLY A 79 9.84 4.85 3.84
C GLY A 79 9.55 4.47 5.29
N LEU A 80 8.27 4.41 5.65
CA LEU A 80 7.82 3.97 6.98
C LEU A 80 6.39 3.42 6.93
N PHE A 81 5.97 2.76 8.01
CA PHE A 81 4.54 2.53 8.26
C PHE A 81 4.03 3.61 9.23
N LEU A 82 2.89 4.23 8.93
CA LEU A 82 2.24 5.23 9.82
C LEU A 82 1.44 4.58 10.96
N ARG A 83 1.27 3.26 10.91
CA ARG A 83 0.53 2.46 11.88
C ARG A 83 1.04 1.01 11.91
N ASN A 84 0.54 0.21 12.85
CA ASN A 84 0.82 -1.22 12.89
C ASN A 84 0.18 -1.93 11.67
N GLN A 85 1.03 -2.40 10.77
CA GLN A 85 0.64 -3.07 9.53
C GLN A 85 -0.05 -4.42 9.73
N ARG A 86 -0.09 -4.97 10.95
CA ARG A 86 -0.71 -6.26 11.29
C ARG A 86 -2.12 -6.15 11.87
N GLN A 87 -2.65 -4.94 12.01
CA GLN A 87 -3.94 -4.69 12.64
C GLN A 87 -4.87 -3.90 11.72
N TRP A 88 -6.17 -4.19 11.77
CA TRP A 88 -7.17 -3.43 11.01
C TRP A 88 -7.40 -2.04 11.59
N MET A 89 -7.47 -1.95 12.92
CA MET A 89 -7.70 -0.69 13.64
C MET A 89 -6.38 -0.06 14.06
N ALA A 90 -6.29 1.27 13.95
CA ALA A 90 -5.17 2.03 14.47
C ALA A 90 -5.68 3.19 15.34
N LYS A 91 -4.95 3.50 16.41
CA LYS A 91 -5.28 4.66 17.27
C LYS A 91 -5.16 5.94 16.45
N PRO A 92 -6.13 6.87 16.50
CA PRO A 92 -6.02 8.17 15.83
C PRO A 92 -4.71 8.87 16.15
N LEU A 93 -4.17 9.65 15.20
CA LEU A 93 -3.07 10.57 15.49
C LEU A 93 -3.59 11.69 16.40
N ASP A 94 -3.04 11.77 17.60
CA ASP A 94 -3.27 12.88 18.53
C ASP A 94 -2.33 14.06 18.25
N ASP A 95 -2.71 15.24 18.76
CA ASP A 95 -1.97 16.48 18.54
C ASP A 95 -0.54 16.42 19.11
N GLY A 96 -0.33 15.65 20.18
CA GLY A 96 1.00 15.41 20.74
C GLY A 96 1.93 14.65 19.79
N THR A 97 1.39 13.66 19.08
CA THR A 97 2.10 12.89 18.06
C THR A 97 2.41 13.76 16.84
N ILE A 98 1.45 14.58 16.41
CA ILE A 98 1.64 15.51 15.28
C ILE A 98 2.72 16.54 15.63
N LYS A 99 2.70 17.11 16.83
CA LYS A 99 3.73 18.05 17.29
C LYS A 99 5.12 17.41 17.26
N LYS A 100 5.28 16.20 17.81
CA LYS A 100 6.55 15.47 17.78
C LYS A 100 7.04 15.17 16.36
N TRP A 101 6.12 14.84 15.46
CA TRP A 101 6.44 14.65 14.05
C TRP A 101 7.00 15.93 13.42
N CYS A 102 6.30 17.05 13.60
CA CYS A 102 6.75 18.35 13.09
C CYS A 102 8.12 18.73 13.66
N ASP A 103 8.29 18.62 14.98
CA ASP A 103 9.54 18.94 15.69
C ASP A 103 10.73 18.10 15.17
N ALA A 104 10.50 16.83 14.82
CA ALA A 104 11.54 15.90 14.35
C ALA A 104 11.85 16.01 12.84
N SER A 105 10.99 16.66 12.06
CA SER A 105 11.04 16.68 10.59
C SER A 105 12.04 17.64 9.95
N GLN A 106 12.81 18.40 10.76
CA GLN A 106 13.58 19.57 10.32
C GLN A 106 14.48 19.32 9.10
N ASP A 107 15.10 18.14 8.99
CA ASP A 107 16.04 17.81 7.90
C ASP A 107 15.39 17.03 6.75
N PHE A 108 14.12 16.64 6.88
CA PHE A 108 13.41 15.79 5.92
C PHE A 108 12.12 16.46 5.44
N PRO A 109 12.19 17.18 4.31
CA PRO A 109 11.01 17.65 3.60
C PRO A 109 10.01 16.52 3.39
N SER A 110 8.72 16.79 3.60
CA SER A 110 7.68 15.75 3.59
C SER A 110 7.57 14.99 2.26
N HIS A 111 7.95 15.59 1.14
CA HIS A 111 7.97 14.94 -0.18
C HIS A 111 9.07 13.88 -0.33
N LEU A 112 10.05 13.82 0.59
CA LEU A 112 11.10 12.80 0.65
C LEU A 112 10.74 11.62 1.57
N ILE A 113 9.51 11.61 2.08
CA ILE A 113 8.97 10.57 2.95
C ILE A 113 7.91 9.82 2.14
N LEU A 114 8.04 8.50 2.05
CA LEU A 114 7.11 7.65 1.30
C LEU A 114 6.55 6.55 2.20
N PRO A 115 5.46 6.80 2.94
CA PRO A 115 4.83 5.79 3.73
C PRO A 115 4.30 4.64 2.89
N HIS A 116 4.39 3.43 3.43
CA HIS A 116 3.90 2.22 2.81
C HIS A 116 2.63 1.73 3.50
N GLY A 117 1.66 1.24 2.74
CA GLY A 117 0.42 0.69 3.27
C GLY A 117 0.53 -0.70 3.87
N SER A 118 -0.44 -1.06 4.72
CA SER A 118 -0.50 -2.38 5.34
C SER A 118 -0.73 -3.47 4.29
N TYR A 119 -0.04 -4.60 4.46
CA TYR A 119 -0.24 -5.80 3.64
C TYR A 119 -1.61 -6.48 3.85
N LEU A 120 -2.39 -6.07 4.87
CA LEU A 120 -3.77 -6.53 5.07
C LEU A 120 -4.72 -5.91 4.05
N MET A 121 -4.39 -4.72 3.54
CA MET A 121 -5.21 -3.97 2.61
C MET A 121 -5.28 -4.69 1.26
N ASN A 122 -6.49 -4.95 0.78
CA ASN A 122 -6.73 -5.46 -0.56
C ASN A 122 -7.91 -4.71 -1.20
N LEU A 123 -7.62 -3.66 -1.97
CA LEU A 123 -8.63 -2.83 -2.64
C LEU A 123 -9.24 -3.49 -3.88
N GLY A 124 -8.75 -4.67 -4.27
CA GLY A 124 -9.31 -5.51 -5.32
C GLY A 124 -10.03 -6.75 -4.76
N CYS A 125 -10.29 -6.79 -3.45
CA CYS A 125 -10.84 -7.97 -2.81
C CYS A 125 -12.29 -8.23 -3.26
N PRO A 126 -12.61 -9.44 -3.74
CA PRO A 126 -13.97 -9.82 -4.12
C PRO A 126 -14.88 -10.10 -2.90
N VAL A 127 -14.34 -10.09 -1.68
CA VAL A 127 -15.10 -10.34 -0.44
C VAL A 127 -15.54 -8.98 0.12
N PRO A 128 -16.85 -8.67 0.18
CA PRO A 128 -17.35 -7.34 0.54
C PRO A 128 -16.82 -6.81 1.87
N GLU A 129 -16.82 -7.64 2.92
CA GLU A 129 -16.34 -7.24 4.25
C GLU A 129 -14.85 -6.84 4.25
N THR A 130 -14.01 -7.58 3.52
CA THR A 130 -12.58 -7.28 3.44
C THR A 130 -12.32 -6.06 2.56
N LEU A 131 -13.11 -5.89 1.50
CA LEU A 131 -13.05 -4.72 0.64
C LEU A 131 -13.42 -3.46 1.41
N GLU A 132 -14.49 -3.48 2.21
CA GLU A 132 -14.91 -2.37 3.05
C GLU A 132 -13.83 -2.00 4.09
N LYS A 133 -13.29 -3.00 4.81
CA LYS A 133 -12.17 -2.77 5.74
C LYS A 133 -10.95 -2.18 5.05
N SER A 134 -10.65 -2.61 3.82
CA SER A 134 -9.54 -2.08 3.03
C SER A 134 -9.78 -0.63 2.57
N ARG A 135 -11.00 -0.30 2.16
CA ARG A 135 -11.41 1.06 1.78
C ARG A 135 -11.33 2.02 2.97
N ASN A 136 -11.85 1.60 4.12
CA ASN A 136 -11.76 2.39 5.36
C ASN A 136 -10.30 2.61 5.78
N MET A 137 -9.47 1.57 5.67
CA MET A 137 -8.04 1.68 5.95
C MET A 137 -7.34 2.67 5.03
N LEU A 138 -7.58 2.60 3.70
CA LEU A 138 -7.01 3.56 2.76
C LEU A 138 -7.40 4.99 3.14
N LEU A 139 -8.68 5.24 3.42
CA LEU A 139 -9.16 6.55 3.83
C LEU A 139 -8.44 7.06 5.09
N GLU A 140 -8.35 6.25 6.13
CA GLU A 140 -7.65 6.61 7.37
C GLU A 140 -6.16 6.92 7.13
N GLU A 141 -5.50 6.15 6.28
CA GLU A 141 -4.07 6.35 5.98
C GLU A 141 -3.82 7.61 5.15
N LEU A 142 -4.69 7.93 4.20
CA LEU A 142 -4.64 9.20 3.48
C LEU A 142 -4.88 10.38 4.43
N GLN A 143 -5.85 10.28 5.35
CA GLN A 143 -6.08 11.31 6.38
C GLN A 143 -4.90 11.47 7.35
N ARG A 144 -4.18 10.37 7.65
CA ARG A 144 -2.92 10.46 8.41
C ARG A 144 -1.86 11.22 7.63
N CYS A 145 -1.72 10.92 6.34
CA CYS A 145 -0.79 11.64 5.47
C CYS A 145 -1.11 13.14 5.43
N GLU A 146 -2.38 13.52 5.31
CA GLU A 146 -2.82 14.93 5.38
C GLU A 146 -2.38 15.61 6.68
N LYS A 147 -2.67 14.98 7.83
CA LYS A 147 -2.32 15.51 9.16
C LYS A 147 -0.81 15.65 9.36
N LEU A 148 -0.03 14.78 8.73
CA LEU A 148 1.44 14.79 8.81
C LEU A 148 2.09 15.60 7.68
N GLY A 149 1.31 16.20 6.79
CA GLY A 149 1.79 16.97 5.64
C GLY A 149 2.49 16.15 4.56
N ILE A 150 2.25 14.83 4.49
CA ILE A 150 2.89 13.90 3.57
C ILE A 150 2.11 13.86 2.25
N PRO A 151 2.73 14.18 1.09
CA PRO A 151 2.02 14.29 -0.18
C PRO A 151 1.87 12.96 -0.94
N HIS A 152 2.55 11.89 -0.54
CA HIS A 152 2.55 10.61 -1.25
C HIS A 152 2.24 9.45 -0.30
N TYR A 153 1.45 8.48 -0.74
CA TYR A 153 1.16 7.26 0.02
C TYR A 153 1.28 6.04 -0.88
N ASN A 154 2.25 5.17 -0.60
CA ASN A 154 2.58 4.02 -1.42
C ASN A 154 1.88 2.75 -0.92
N PHE A 155 1.30 1.95 -1.82
CA PHE A 155 0.69 0.68 -1.44
C PHE A 155 0.55 -0.29 -2.61
N HIS A 156 0.35 -1.55 -2.26
CA HIS A 156 0.03 -2.61 -3.21
C HIS A 156 -1.45 -2.47 -3.64
N PRO A 157 -1.77 -2.42 -4.95
CA PRO A 157 -3.14 -2.19 -5.42
C PRO A 157 -4.17 -3.20 -4.89
N GLY A 158 -3.81 -4.48 -4.85
CA GLY A 158 -4.69 -5.57 -4.38
C GLY A 158 -4.60 -6.82 -5.24
N SER A 159 -5.48 -7.79 -4.97
CA SER A 159 -5.54 -9.08 -5.66
C SER A 159 -6.99 -9.55 -5.80
N SER A 160 -7.30 -10.12 -6.97
CA SER A 160 -8.60 -10.76 -7.27
C SER A 160 -8.83 -12.06 -6.50
N LEU A 161 -7.78 -12.59 -5.84
CA LEU A 161 -7.77 -13.90 -5.19
C LEU A 161 -8.14 -15.06 -6.15
N GLY A 162 -8.06 -14.84 -7.46
CA GLY A 162 -8.50 -15.80 -8.48
C GLY A 162 -10.02 -15.99 -8.55
N LYS A 163 -10.83 -15.14 -7.91
CA LYS A 163 -12.30 -15.28 -7.87
C LYS A 163 -13.03 -14.36 -8.84
N ILE A 164 -12.37 -13.31 -9.33
CA ILE A 164 -12.87 -12.35 -10.31
C ILE A 164 -11.81 -12.11 -11.39
N THR A 165 -12.23 -11.56 -12.52
CA THR A 165 -11.31 -11.20 -13.61
C THR A 165 -10.35 -10.09 -13.18
N ARG A 166 -9.25 -9.95 -13.92
CA ARG A 166 -8.29 -8.88 -13.67
C ARG A 166 -8.91 -7.51 -13.93
N GLU A 167 -9.73 -7.41 -14.97
CA GLU A 167 -10.42 -6.19 -15.38
C GLU A 167 -11.41 -5.74 -14.29
N GLU A 168 -12.19 -6.66 -13.71
CA GLU A 168 -13.06 -6.36 -12.57
C GLU A 168 -12.26 -5.93 -11.34
N CYS A 169 -11.18 -6.64 -11.01
CA CYS A 169 -10.30 -6.27 -9.90
C CYS A 169 -9.76 -4.84 -10.08
N CYS A 170 -9.33 -4.50 -11.30
CA CYS A 170 -8.84 -3.18 -11.65
C CYS A 170 -9.91 -2.09 -11.46
N LYS A 171 -11.17 -2.35 -11.86
CA LYS A 171 -12.29 -1.44 -11.65
C LYS A 171 -12.56 -1.21 -10.16
N ILE A 172 -12.55 -2.27 -9.35
CA ILE A 172 -12.80 -2.18 -7.90
C ILE A 172 -11.67 -1.39 -7.21
N ILE A 173 -10.41 -1.59 -7.62
CA ILE A 173 -9.27 -0.81 -7.10
C ILE A 173 -9.45 0.68 -7.43
N ALA A 174 -9.73 1.01 -8.69
CA ALA A 174 -9.94 2.39 -9.13
C ALA A 174 -11.12 3.06 -8.38
N GLU A 175 -12.24 2.35 -8.22
CA GLU A 175 -13.38 2.81 -7.42
C GLU A 175 -12.98 3.08 -5.97
N SER A 176 -12.26 2.15 -5.33
CA SER A 176 -11.82 2.28 -3.93
C SER A 176 -10.94 3.51 -3.71
N ILE A 177 -10.05 3.80 -4.66
CA ILE A 177 -9.16 4.96 -4.61
C ILE A 177 -9.93 6.26 -4.85
N ASN A 178 -10.86 6.26 -5.81
CA ASN A 178 -11.75 7.39 -6.04
C ASN A 178 -12.62 7.70 -4.80
N LEU A 179 -13.13 6.68 -4.10
CA LEU A 179 -13.89 6.87 -2.86
C LEU A 179 -13.06 7.51 -1.75
N ALA A 180 -11.80 7.12 -1.61
CA ALA A 180 -10.89 7.73 -0.63
C ALA A 180 -10.52 9.18 -1.00
N HIS A 181 -10.27 9.45 -2.29
CA HIS A 181 -9.97 10.80 -2.78
C HIS A 181 -11.17 11.76 -2.82
N LYS A 182 -12.42 11.26 -2.82
CA LYS A 182 -13.59 12.13 -2.59
C LYS A 182 -13.60 12.72 -1.18
N GLN A 183 -12.91 12.09 -0.24
CA GLN A 183 -12.92 12.43 1.19
C GLN A 183 -11.56 12.94 1.70
N THR A 184 -10.55 13.03 0.82
CA THR A 184 -9.19 13.50 1.14
C THR A 184 -8.65 14.38 0.02
N LYS A 185 -7.66 15.20 0.31
CA LYS A 185 -7.01 16.18 -0.56
C LYS A 185 -5.51 16.18 -0.31
N GLY A 186 -4.73 16.66 -1.27
CA GLY A 186 -3.28 16.87 -1.08
C GLY A 186 -2.40 15.62 -1.05
N VAL A 187 -2.97 14.42 -0.98
CA VAL A 187 -2.21 13.15 -1.01
C VAL A 187 -2.40 12.44 -2.35
N ILE A 188 -1.30 11.95 -2.91
CA ILE A 188 -1.23 11.16 -4.14
C ILE A 188 -1.06 9.68 -3.76
N CYS A 189 -1.98 8.83 -4.21
CA CYS A 189 -1.83 7.38 -4.13
C CYS A 189 -0.74 6.92 -5.11
N VAL A 190 0.34 6.34 -4.57
CA VAL A 190 1.42 5.72 -5.32
C VAL A 190 1.18 4.22 -5.33
N LEU A 191 1.01 3.66 -6.53
CA LEU A 191 0.75 2.24 -6.71
C LEU A 191 2.07 1.50 -6.94
N GLU A 192 2.37 0.55 -6.07
CA GLU A 192 3.56 -0.27 -6.19
C GLU A 192 3.35 -1.46 -7.14
N ASN A 193 4.39 -1.79 -7.91
CA ASN A 193 4.42 -2.98 -8.74
C ASN A 193 4.63 -4.24 -7.89
N MET A 194 3.86 -5.30 -8.19
CA MET A 194 3.93 -6.55 -7.44
C MET A 194 4.73 -7.63 -8.16
N SER A 195 5.59 -8.34 -7.43
CA SER A 195 6.26 -9.55 -7.93
C SER A 195 5.19 -10.57 -8.33
N CYS A 196 5.18 -10.92 -9.62
CA CYS A 196 4.22 -11.80 -10.31
C CYS A 196 2.94 -11.19 -10.91
N GLN A 197 2.55 -9.93 -10.73
CA GLN A 197 1.32 -9.39 -11.35
C GLN A 197 1.33 -7.85 -11.49
N VAL A 198 1.62 -7.38 -12.71
CA VAL A 198 1.21 -6.13 -13.38
C VAL A 198 1.53 -4.81 -12.66
N MET A 199 2.18 -3.89 -13.39
CA MET A 199 2.45 -2.53 -12.93
C MET A 199 1.20 -1.66 -13.18
N ILE A 200 0.82 -0.90 -12.16
CA ILE A 200 -0.33 -0.02 -12.22
C ILE A 200 0.15 1.36 -11.81
N PHE A 201 0.04 2.36 -12.68
CA PHE A 201 0.22 3.77 -12.33
C PHE A 201 -1.15 4.40 -12.17
N LEU A 202 -1.34 5.26 -11.17
CA LEU A 202 -2.47 6.20 -11.18
C LEU A 202 -1.94 7.55 -11.60
N LEU A 203 -2.46 8.06 -12.72
CA LEU A 203 -2.29 9.45 -13.09
C LEU A 203 -3.51 10.23 -12.62
N LYS A 204 -3.25 11.31 -11.88
CA LYS A 204 -4.23 12.34 -11.58
C LYS A 204 -4.45 13.13 -12.87
N LEU A 205 -5.60 12.93 -13.53
CA LEU A 205 -5.90 13.58 -14.81
C LEU A 205 -6.67 14.91 -14.62
N ASP A 206 -7.39 15.09 -13.51
CA ASP A 206 -8.05 16.37 -13.15
C ASP A 206 -8.43 16.41 -11.65
N SER A 207 -8.85 17.56 -11.15
CA SER A 207 -9.39 17.93 -9.84
C SER A 207 -10.43 16.98 -9.24
N ARG A 208 -11.02 16.04 -10.00
CA ARG A 208 -12.11 15.15 -9.54
C ARG A 208 -12.04 13.69 -10.02
N SER A 209 -11.00 13.24 -10.72
CA SER A 209 -10.96 11.86 -11.25
C SER A 209 -9.54 11.31 -11.37
N TYR A 210 -9.35 10.07 -10.89
CA TYR A 210 -8.13 9.30 -11.04
C TYR A 210 -8.37 8.15 -12.02
N TRP A 211 -7.43 7.95 -12.94
CA TRP A 211 -7.48 6.86 -13.91
C TRP A 211 -6.25 5.95 -13.78
N MET A 212 -6.54 4.66 -13.80
CA MET A 212 -5.59 3.61 -13.50
C MET A 212 -4.95 3.10 -14.80
N ILE A 213 -3.66 3.35 -14.98
CA ILE A 213 -2.86 2.95 -16.13
C ILE A 213 -2.17 1.64 -15.82
N LEU A 214 -2.55 0.58 -16.54
CA LEU A 214 -1.88 -0.70 -16.50
C LEU A 214 -0.66 -0.63 -17.42
N ALA A 215 0.55 -0.55 -16.87
CA ALA A 215 1.78 -0.74 -17.63
C ALA A 215 2.39 -2.11 -17.27
N LYS A 216 3.08 -2.78 -18.20
CA LYS A 216 3.91 -3.93 -17.83
C LYS A 216 5.08 -4.06 -18.81
N SER A 217 6.25 -4.36 -18.24
CA SER A 217 7.47 -4.82 -18.93
C SER A 217 7.18 -6.02 -19.85
#